data_AF-A0A0D3J706-F1
#
_entry.id   AF-A0A0D3J706-F1
#
_cell.length_a   1.000
_cell.length_b   1.000
_cell.length_c   1.000
_cell.angle_alpha   90.00
_cell.angle_beta   90.00
_cell.angle_gamma   90.00
#
_symmetry.space_group_name_H-M   'P 1'
#
loop_
_entity.id
_entity.type
_entity.pdbx_description
1 polymer ?
#
loop_
_entity_poly.entity_id
_entity_poly.type
_entity_poly.pdbx_seq_one_letter_code
_entity_poly.pdbx_strand_id
1 'polypeptide(L)'
;MDALDSALRVCQSVAFCLHCVIGLTEPFHHMLNTLTEDSLPYPSIFFPVAGLCLATVAAANFSDDDIVVLAAQAYIVAFHTGGAYTHIRINHHPATAVAPGFFVVLAFIVIALRTNVLIALVVMEPSTVPTCLPEGTFHGSHVLLNLGTVERAGDTRGNESETTADRKSRSFLLDGDHSGDAREESL
;
A
#
# COMPACT_ATOMS: atom_id res chain seq x y z
N MET A 1 -11.84 18.46 -4.30
CA MET A 1 -12.26 17.11 -3.87
C MET A 1 -13.70 16.90 -4.30
N ASP A 2 -13.97 15.78 -4.95
CA ASP A 2 -15.34 15.42 -5.31
C ASP A 2 -16.17 15.18 -4.05
N ALA A 3 -17.41 15.66 -4.03
CA ALA A 3 -18.30 15.49 -2.87
C ALA A 3 -18.45 14.02 -2.46
N LEU A 4 -18.35 13.10 -3.43
CA LEU A 4 -18.37 11.66 -3.21
C LEU A 4 -17.12 11.16 -2.45
N ASP A 5 -15.90 11.56 -2.85
CA ASP A 5 -14.65 11.18 -2.14
C ASP A 5 -14.71 11.62 -0.67
N SER A 6 -15.14 12.86 -0.43
CA SER A 6 -15.28 13.41 0.92
C SER A 6 -16.32 12.63 1.74
N ALA A 7 -17.50 12.36 1.17
CA ALA A 7 -18.56 11.63 1.87
C ALA A 7 -18.14 10.20 2.27
N LEU A 8 -17.43 9.50 1.37
CA LEU A 8 -16.90 8.16 1.64
C LEU A 8 -15.87 8.18 2.78
N ARG A 9 -14.94 9.14 2.74
CA ARG A 9 -13.91 9.30 3.77
C ARG A 9 -14.49 9.68 5.13
N VAL A 10 -15.53 10.52 5.16
CA VAL A 10 -16.28 10.83 6.39
C VAL A 10 -16.92 9.57 6.97
N CYS A 11 -17.60 8.76 6.15
CA CYS A 11 -18.22 7.53 6.61
C CYS A 11 -17.19 6.57 7.25
N GLN A 12 -16.05 6.38 6.59
CA GLN A 12 -14.96 5.54 7.08
C GLN A 12 -14.33 6.08 8.37
N SER A 13 -14.04 7.39 8.42
CA SER A 13 -13.44 8.00 9.60
C SER A 13 -14.39 8.00 10.80
N VAL A 14 -15.70 8.15 10.60
CA VAL A 14 -16.70 7.97 11.66
C VAL A 14 -16.65 6.55 12.22
N ALA A 15 -16.60 5.54 11.35
CA ALA A 15 -16.47 4.15 11.80
C ALA A 15 -15.19 3.91 12.62
N PHE A 16 -14.07 4.47 12.17
CA PHE A 16 -12.80 4.40 12.92
C PHE A 16 -12.84 5.17 14.24
N CYS A 17 -13.50 6.32 14.29
CA CYS A 17 -13.71 7.06 15.55
C CYS A 17 -14.53 6.24 16.55
N LEU A 18 -15.57 5.52 16.10
CA LEU A 18 -16.32 4.61 16.97
C LEU A 18 -15.43 3.49 17.52
N HIS A 19 -14.62 2.86 16.67
CA HIS A 19 -13.69 1.82 17.11
C HIS A 19 -12.58 2.37 18.02
N CYS A 20 -12.13 3.61 17.81
CA CYS A 20 -11.23 4.31 18.70
C CYS A 20 -11.84 4.46 20.10
N VAL A 21 -13.07 4.95 20.19
CA VAL A 21 -13.77 5.09 21.47
C VAL A 21 -13.91 3.74 22.17
N ILE A 22 -14.30 2.69 21.44
CA ILE A 22 -14.39 1.33 22.01
C ILE A 22 -13.02 0.87 22.54
N GLY A 23 -11.95 1.00 21.76
CA GLY A 23 -10.60 0.58 22.17
C GLY A 23 -10.04 1.36 23.36
N LEU A 24 -10.24 2.68 23.39
CA LEU A 24 -9.82 3.55 24.49
C LEU A 24 -10.58 3.26 25.79
N THR A 25 -11.86 2.90 25.66
CA THR A 25 -12.72 2.63 26.83
C THR A 25 -12.66 1.18 27.30
N GLU A 26 -12.00 0.29 26.55
CA GLU A 26 -11.85 -1.13 26.88
C GLU A 26 -11.40 -1.42 28.32
N PRO A 27 -10.44 -0.67 28.92
CA PRO A 27 -10.05 -0.88 30.32
C PRO A 27 -11.19 -0.73 31.34
N PHE A 28 -12.32 -0.11 30.95
CA PHE A 28 -13.47 0.09 31.83
C PHE A 28 -14.55 -0.98 31.68
N HIS A 29 -14.66 -1.65 30.52
CA HIS A 29 -15.75 -2.60 30.25
C HIS A 29 -15.30 -4.02 29.92
N HIS A 30 -14.02 -4.25 29.59
CA HIS A 30 -13.41 -5.58 29.40
C HIS A 30 -14.13 -6.48 28.35
N MET A 31 -14.93 -5.88 27.47
CA MET A 31 -15.74 -6.60 26.50
C MET A 31 -14.88 -7.26 25.42
N LEU A 32 -13.95 -6.52 24.82
CA LEU A 32 -13.02 -7.07 23.83
C LEU A 32 -12.07 -8.08 24.46
N ASN A 33 -11.69 -7.90 25.73
CA ASN A 33 -10.87 -8.87 26.44
C ASN A 33 -11.54 -10.24 26.51
N THR A 34 -12.80 -10.26 26.93
CA THR A 34 -13.60 -11.48 27.01
C THR A 34 -13.76 -12.16 25.64
N LEU A 35 -13.81 -11.41 24.55
CA LEU A 35 -13.95 -11.94 23.19
C LEU A 35 -12.63 -12.49 22.61
N THR A 36 -11.48 -12.12 23.16
CA THR A 36 -10.17 -12.39 22.56
C THR A 36 -9.23 -13.23 23.41
N GLU A 37 -9.48 -13.36 24.72
CA GLU A 37 -8.65 -14.17 25.64
C GLU A 37 -8.43 -15.61 25.17
N ASP A 38 -9.46 -16.25 24.59
CA ASP A 38 -9.34 -17.63 24.07
C ASP A 38 -8.66 -17.71 22.68
N SER A 39 -8.56 -16.58 21.97
CA SER A 39 -8.16 -16.53 20.57
C SER A 39 -6.72 -16.04 20.36
N LEU A 40 -6.22 -15.13 21.20
CA LEU A 40 -4.86 -14.61 21.13
C LEU A 40 -4.43 -14.03 22.48
N PRO A 41 -3.26 -14.41 23.03
CA PRO A 41 -2.68 -13.71 24.16
C PRO A 41 -2.11 -12.34 23.72
N TYR A 42 -2.48 -11.26 24.41
CA TYR A 42 -1.98 -9.90 24.16
C TYR A 42 -1.82 -9.13 25.48
N PRO A 43 -0.98 -8.07 25.53
CA PRO A 43 -0.82 -7.25 26.73
C PRO A 43 -2.04 -6.36 26.98
N SER A 44 -2.36 -6.07 28.24
CA SER A 44 -3.56 -5.29 28.64
C SER A 44 -3.68 -3.90 28.01
N ILE A 45 -2.57 -3.32 27.54
CA ILE A 45 -2.55 -2.01 26.89
C ILE A 45 -2.86 -2.06 25.37
N PHE A 46 -3.00 -3.26 24.79
CA PHE A 46 -3.20 -3.46 23.37
C PHE A 46 -4.41 -2.69 22.82
N PHE A 47 -5.57 -2.82 23.44
CA PHE A 47 -6.80 -2.18 22.95
C PHE A 47 -6.78 -0.65 23.03
N PRO A 48 -6.30 -0.02 24.11
CA PRO A 48 -6.10 1.43 24.14
C PRO A 48 -5.15 1.93 23.05
N VAL A 49 -4.02 1.24 22.84
CA VAL A 49 -3.05 1.61 21.81
C VAL A 49 -3.65 1.44 20.42
N ALA A 50 -4.35 0.33 20.17
CA ALA A 50 -5.07 0.11 18.93
C ALA A 50 -6.10 1.23 18.69
N GLY A 51 -6.86 1.63 19.72
CA GLY A 51 -7.80 2.74 19.64
C GLY A 51 -7.15 4.05 19.20
N LEU A 52 -5.98 4.39 19.77
CA LEU A 52 -5.19 5.55 19.34
C LEU A 52 -4.72 5.44 17.88
N CYS A 53 -4.27 4.25 17.46
CA CYS A 53 -3.91 4.01 16.05
C CYS A 53 -5.11 4.18 15.11
N LEU A 54 -6.32 3.81 15.53
CA LEU A 54 -7.52 4.04 14.72
C LEU A 54 -7.86 5.53 14.65
N ALA A 55 -7.64 6.29 15.73
CA ALA A 55 -7.79 7.76 15.70
C ALA A 55 -6.81 8.42 14.72
N THR A 56 -5.55 7.98 14.71
CA THR A 56 -4.55 8.52 13.78
C THR A 56 -4.89 8.20 12.34
N VAL A 57 -5.38 7.00 12.04
CA VAL A 57 -5.85 6.64 10.69
C VAL A 57 -7.07 7.47 10.29
N ALA A 58 -8.03 7.69 11.19
CA ALA A 58 -9.20 8.53 10.91
C ALA A 58 -8.82 9.97 10.57
N ALA A 59 -7.82 10.53 11.25
CA ALA A 59 -7.27 11.85 10.98
C ALA A 59 -6.44 11.88 9.69
N ALA A 60 -5.54 10.92 9.50
CA ALA A 60 -4.70 10.78 8.29
C ALA A 60 -5.55 10.60 7.03
N ASN A 61 -6.74 10.00 7.16
CA ASN A 61 -7.68 9.86 6.07
C ASN A 61 -8.16 11.21 5.52
N PHE A 62 -7.93 12.34 6.19
CA PHE A 62 -8.22 13.69 5.71
C PHE A 62 -6.99 14.49 5.26
N SER A 63 -5.82 13.85 5.15
CA SER A 63 -4.60 14.50 4.68
C SER A 63 -4.76 15.11 3.28
N ASP A 64 -3.99 16.18 3.04
CA ASP A 64 -3.82 16.79 1.71
C ASP A 64 -2.86 15.97 0.81
N ASP A 65 -2.04 15.09 1.42
CA ASP A 65 -1.14 14.20 0.70
C ASP A 65 -1.87 12.91 0.26
N ASP A 66 -1.94 12.68 -1.05
CA ASP A 66 -2.58 11.50 -1.64
C ASP A 66 -1.96 10.18 -1.18
N ILE A 67 -0.65 10.12 -0.97
CA ILE A 67 0.04 8.92 -0.50
C ILE A 67 -0.39 8.59 0.92
N VAL A 68 -0.53 9.61 1.78
CA VAL A 68 -1.02 9.44 3.15
C VAL A 68 -2.46 8.93 3.16
N VAL A 69 -3.32 9.47 2.29
CA VAL A 69 -4.70 8.99 2.17
C VAL A 69 -4.75 7.55 1.64
N LEU A 70 -3.95 7.21 0.63
CA LEU A 70 -3.87 5.83 0.12
C LEU A 70 -3.38 4.85 1.17
N ALA A 71 -2.38 5.24 1.98
CA ALA A 71 -1.92 4.43 3.11
C ALA A 71 -3.02 4.24 4.17
N ALA A 72 -3.77 5.31 4.48
CA ALA A 72 -4.93 5.21 5.38
C ALA A 72 -6.01 4.27 4.81
N GLN A 73 -6.31 4.34 3.50
CA GLN A 73 -7.26 3.43 2.84
C GLN A 73 -6.78 1.98 2.86
N ALA A 74 -5.50 1.73 2.61
CA ALA A 74 -4.92 0.39 2.71
C ALA A 74 -5.05 -0.18 4.13
N TYR A 75 -4.83 0.65 5.16
CA TYR A 75 -5.06 0.26 6.55
C TYR A 75 -6.54 0.00 6.85
N ILE A 76 -7.46 0.84 6.34
CA ILE A 76 -8.92 0.64 6.48
C ILE A 76 -9.34 -0.71 5.88
N VAL A 77 -8.80 -1.08 4.71
CA VAL A 77 -9.03 -2.39 4.08
C VAL A 77 -8.50 -3.51 4.97
N ALA A 78 -7.25 -3.42 5.42
CA ALA A 78 -6.62 -4.44 6.25
C ALA A 78 -7.39 -4.67 7.57
N PHE A 79 -7.75 -3.58 8.26
CA PHE A 79 -8.49 -3.63 9.52
C PHE A 79 -9.86 -4.30 9.36
N HIS A 80 -10.66 -3.86 8.39
CA HIS A 80 -11.99 -4.42 8.19
C HIS A 80 -11.97 -5.83 7.61
N THR A 81 -10.98 -6.17 6.77
CA THR A 81 -10.80 -7.55 6.32
C THR A 81 -10.48 -8.47 7.49
N GLY A 82 -9.60 -8.03 8.39
CA GLY A 82 -9.32 -8.71 9.66
C GLY A 82 -10.59 -8.87 10.51
N GLY A 83 -11.39 -7.81 10.66
CA GLY A 83 -12.65 -7.85 11.39
C GLY A 83 -13.67 -8.82 10.79
N ALA A 84 -13.84 -8.81 9.46
CA ALA A 84 -14.71 -9.75 8.75
C ALA A 84 -14.25 -11.20 8.96
N TYR A 85 -12.94 -11.45 8.85
CA TYR A 85 -12.36 -12.76 9.11
C TYR A 85 -12.58 -13.21 10.55
N THR A 86 -12.33 -12.34 11.54
CA THR A 86 -12.56 -12.64 12.95
C THR A 86 -14.01 -13.02 13.22
N HIS A 87 -14.98 -12.25 12.69
CA HIS A 87 -16.40 -12.58 12.84
C HIS A 87 -16.78 -13.95 12.25
N ILE A 88 -16.17 -14.34 11.13
CA ILE A 88 -16.36 -15.67 10.54
C ILE A 88 -15.71 -16.75 11.42
N ARG A 89 -14.51 -16.49 11.96
CA ARG A 89 -13.74 -17.47 12.73
C ARG A 89 -14.30 -17.76 14.11
N ILE A 90 -14.87 -16.77 14.78
CA ILE A 90 -15.50 -16.95 16.11
C ILE A 90 -16.92 -17.53 16.02
N ASN A 91 -17.36 -17.97 14.82
CA ASN A 91 -18.71 -18.48 14.54
C ASN A 91 -19.85 -17.53 14.97
N HIS A 92 -19.61 -16.22 14.88
CA HIS A 92 -20.71 -15.26 14.93
C HIS A 92 -21.62 -15.43 13.71
N HIS A 93 -22.88 -14.99 13.84
CA HIS A 93 -23.83 -15.04 12.74
C HIS A 93 -23.24 -14.35 11.49
N PRO A 94 -23.20 -14.97 10.31
CA PRO A 94 -22.43 -14.50 9.15
C PRO A 94 -22.81 -13.09 8.68
N ALA A 95 -24.02 -12.63 9.00
CA ALA A 95 -24.45 -11.25 8.76
C ALA A 95 -23.55 -10.19 9.44
N THR A 96 -22.86 -10.53 10.54
CA THR A 96 -21.96 -9.59 11.23
C THR A 96 -20.70 -9.28 10.41
N ALA A 97 -20.30 -10.16 9.48
CA ALA A 97 -19.17 -9.92 8.58
C ALA A 97 -19.52 -9.00 7.40
N VAL A 98 -20.81 -8.74 7.15
CA VAL A 98 -21.27 -7.88 6.05
C VAL A 98 -20.89 -6.42 6.31
N ALA A 99 -21.05 -5.94 7.54
CA ALA A 99 -20.73 -4.57 7.92
C ALA A 99 -19.24 -4.22 7.69
N PRO A 100 -18.25 -4.98 8.19
CA PRO A 100 -16.86 -4.71 7.86
C PRO A 100 -16.55 -4.90 6.36
N GLY A 101 -17.15 -5.90 5.70
CA GLY A 101 -17.01 -6.07 4.25
C GLY A 101 -17.46 -4.86 3.44
N PHE A 102 -18.52 -4.17 3.86
CA PHE A 102 -19.00 -2.94 3.22
C PHE A 102 -17.94 -1.82 3.28
N PHE A 103 -17.28 -1.61 4.41
CA PHE A 103 -16.23 -0.60 4.54
C PHE A 103 -15.00 -0.90 3.67
N VAL A 104 -14.69 -2.17 3.42
CA VAL A 104 -13.66 -2.58 2.45
C VAL A 104 -14.03 -2.11 1.04
N VAL A 105 -15.29 -2.30 0.63
CA VAL A 105 -15.77 -1.82 -0.68
C VAL A 105 -15.67 -0.31 -0.79
N LEU A 106 -16.08 0.43 0.24
CA LEU A 106 -15.94 1.89 0.26
C LEU A 106 -14.48 2.33 0.07
N ALA A 107 -13.55 1.63 0.72
CA ALA A 107 -12.12 1.95 0.63
C ALA A 107 -11.56 1.72 -0.77
N PHE A 108 -11.97 0.64 -1.44
CA PHE A 108 -11.60 0.44 -2.85
C PHE A 108 -12.16 1.52 -3.77
N ILE A 109 -13.38 2.01 -3.52
CA ILE A 109 -13.94 3.12 -4.29
C ILE A 109 -13.09 4.39 -4.11
N VAL A 110 -12.69 4.73 -2.89
CA VAL A 110 -11.81 5.89 -2.62
C VAL A 110 -10.45 5.72 -3.31
N ILE A 111 -9.83 4.54 -3.22
CA ILE A 111 -8.57 4.24 -3.90
C ILE A 111 -8.72 4.41 -5.42
N ALA A 112 -9.80 3.89 -6.01
CA ALA A 112 -10.06 3.99 -7.44
C ALA A 112 -10.25 5.46 -7.88
N LEU A 113 -10.96 6.27 -7.09
CA LEU A 113 -11.14 7.70 -7.37
C LEU A 113 -9.79 8.43 -7.38
N ARG A 114 -8.90 8.15 -6.42
CA ARG A 114 -7.63 8.86 -6.27
C ARG A 114 -6.51 8.38 -7.21
N THR A 115 -6.46 7.09 -7.50
CA THR A 115 -5.46 6.54 -8.44
C THR A 115 -5.73 6.97 -9.88
N ASN A 116 -6.99 7.04 -10.30
CA ASN A 116 -7.35 7.55 -11.63
C ASN A 116 -6.98 9.03 -11.80
N VAL A 117 -7.14 9.85 -10.75
CA VAL A 117 -6.70 11.25 -10.74
C VAL A 117 -5.18 11.36 -10.75
N LEU A 118 -4.47 10.55 -9.96
CA LEU A 118 -3.01 10.51 -9.95
C LEU A 118 -2.42 10.10 -11.31
N ILE A 119 -2.98 9.08 -11.95
CA ILE A 119 -2.55 8.67 -13.31
C ILE A 119 -2.81 9.79 -14.30
N ALA A 120 -3.97 10.46 -14.25
CA ALA A 120 -4.26 11.60 -15.11
C ALA A 120 -3.28 12.77 -14.88
N LEU A 121 -2.87 13.03 -13.63
CA LEU A 121 -1.93 14.09 -13.28
C LEU A 121 -0.49 13.78 -13.74
N VAL A 122 -0.01 12.55 -13.52
CA VAL A 122 1.33 12.11 -13.97
C VAL A 122 1.43 12.11 -15.51
N VAL A 123 0.33 11.78 -16.21
CA VAL A 123 0.28 11.82 -17.69
C VAL A 123 0.20 13.26 -18.23
N MET A 124 -0.29 14.22 -17.45
CA MET A 124 -0.33 15.65 -17.79
C MET A 124 1.00 16.38 -17.59
N GLU A 125 2.09 15.67 -17.27
CA GLU A 125 3.44 16.21 -17.26
C GLU A 125 4.25 15.89 -18.55
N PRO A 126 3.80 16.22 -19.78
CA PRO A 126 4.71 16.30 -20.91
C PRO A 126 5.23 17.74 -21.03
N SER A 127 6.50 17.93 -20.69
CA SER A 127 7.40 18.92 -21.32
C SER A 127 6.81 20.31 -21.63
N THR A 128 6.80 21.22 -20.65
CA THR A 128 6.88 22.66 -20.96
C THR A 128 8.34 23.11 -20.90
N VAL A 129 9.12 22.76 -21.93
CA VAL A 129 10.26 23.60 -22.33
C VAL A 129 9.72 24.59 -23.35
N PRO A 130 9.56 25.89 -23.01
CA PRO A 130 9.33 26.90 -24.03
C PRO A 130 10.63 27.08 -24.79
N THR A 131 10.76 26.40 -25.93
CA THR A 131 11.86 26.71 -26.86
C THR A 131 11.50 28.00 -27.58
N CYS A 132 11.70 29.12 -26.92
CA CYS A 132 11.82 30.41 -27.60
C CYS A 132 13.12 30.37 -28.42
N LEU A 133 13.02 30.37 -29.74
CA LEU A 133 14.11 30.78 -30.61
C LEU A 133 13.63 31.85 -31.60
N PRO A 134 14.49 32.84 -31.90
CA PRO A 134 14.08 34.16 -32.33
C PRO A 134 13.71 34.24 -33.82
N GLU A 135 12.92 35.26 -34.15
CA GLU A 135 12.73 35.79 -35.50
C GLU A 135 14.06 35.96 -36.22
N GLY A 136 14.25 35.17 -37.27
CA GLY A 136 15.36 35.27 -38.20
C GLY A 136 14.83 35.18 -39.62
N THR A 137 14.57 36.34 -40.21
CA THR A 137 14.27 36.59 -41.62
C THR A 137 15.25 35.84 -42.53
N PHE A 138 14.77 34.93 -43.38
CA PHE A 138 15.55 34.48 -44.54
C PHE A 138 14.69 34.30 -45.79
N HIS A 139 15.22 34.84 -46.88
CA HIS A 139 14.58 35.17 -48.14
C HIS A 139 14.94 34.09 -49.17
N GLY A 140 13.95 33.60 -49.94
CA GLY A 140 14.18 33.06 -51.29
C GLY A 140 14.43 31.54 -51.46
N SER A 141 13.51 30.93 -52.19
CA SER A 141 13.73 30.00 -53.31
C SER A 141 14.48 28.67 -53.09
N HIS A 142 13.75 27.55 -53.15
CA HIS A 142 13.72 26.63 -54.30
C HIS A 142 13.04 25.31 -53.93
N VAL A 143 11.96 25.01 -54.65
CA VAL A 143 11.48 23.64 -54.84
C VAL A 143 12.53 22.89 -55.66
N LEU A 144 13.03 21.77 -55.13
CA LEU A 144 13.57 20.68 -55.96
C LEU A 144 13.39 19.34 -55.24
N LEU A 145 12.40 18.60 -55.71
CA LEU A 145 12.34 17.15 -55.64
C LEU A 145 13.65 16.57 -56.22
N ASN A 146 14.25 15.59 -55.54
CA ASN A 146 15.04 14.61 -56.26
C ASN A 146 14.94 13.21 -55.65
N LEU A 147 14.66 12.30 -56.55
CA LEU A 147 14.38 10.88 -56.41
C LEU A 147 15.60 10.15 -57.00
N GLY A 148 16.16 9.14 -56.32
CA GLY A 148 17.13 8.22 -56.93
C GLY A 148 18.15 7.62 -55.96
N THR A 149 17.97 6.34 -55.60
CA THR A 149 18.81 5.16 -55.96
C THR A 149 20.12 5.03 -55.17
N VAL A 150 20.20 4.12 -54.16
CA VAL A 150 20.54 2.67 -54.22
C VAL A 150 22.01 2.40 -54.60
N GLU A 151 22.79 1.88 -53.63
CA GLU A 151 23.67 0.67 -53.61
C GLU A 151 24.44 0.71 -52.26
N ARG A 152 24.32 -0.24 -51.31
CA ARG A 152 24.60 -1.70 -51.18
C ARG A 152 26.05 -2.03 -50.77
N ALA A 153 26.13 -2.99 -49.82
CA ALA A 153 27.25 -3.84 -49.38
C ALA A 153 28.23 -3.19 -48.39
N GLY A 154 28.64 -3.79 -47.27
CA GLY A 154 28.50 -5.11 -46.61
C GLY A 154 29.36 -5.00 -45.32
N ASP A 155 29.67 -5.98 -44.50
CA ASP A 155 29.10 -7.26 -44.07
C ASP A 155 29.88 -7.63 -42.79
N THR A 156 29.21 -8.34 -41.88
CA THR A 156 29.72 -9.35 -40.92
C THR A 156 30.61 -9.08 -39.69
N ARG A 157 30.16 -9.76 -38.60
CA ARG A 157 30.87 -10.47 -37.49
C ARG A 157 31.21 -9.67 -36.22
N GLY A 158 30.94 -10.13 -34.99
CA GLY A 158 30.31 -11.35 -34.44
C GLY A 158 29.68 -10.99 -33.08
N ASN A 159 28.55 -11.55 -32.63
CA ASN A 159 28.26 -12.91 -32.18
C ASN A 159 29.25 -13.49 -31.16
N GLU A 160 29.02 -13.21 -29.88
CA GLU A 160 29.21 -14.17 -28.80
C GLU A 160 27.97 -14.11 -27.90
N SER A 161 27.17 -15.18 -27.94
CA SER A 161 26.27 -15.54 -26.86
C SER A 161 26.94 -16.65 -26.06
N GLU A 162 26.95 -16.52 -24.74
CA GLU A 162 27.19 -17.64 -23.85
C GLU A 162 26.18 -17.59 -22.69
N THR A 163 25.12 -18.38 -22.86
CA THR A 163 24.36 -19.06 -21.80
C THR A 163 25.33 -19.87 -20.92
N THR A 164 25.18 -20.02 -19.60
CA THR A 164 24.37 -21.07 -18.95
C THR A 164 24.53 -20.95 -17.41
N ALA A 165 23.43 -21.09 -16.66
CA ALA A 165 23.11 -22.20 -15.74
C ALA A 165 24.14 -22.43 -14.61
N ASP A 166 23.77 -22.14 -13.36
CA ASP A 166 23.20 -23.10 -12.40
C ASP A 166 24.27 -23.84 -11.58
N ARG A 167 23.88 -24.18 -10.35
CA ARG A 167 24.46 -25.19 -9.46
C ARG A 167 25.69 -24.86 -8.59
N LYS A 168 25.35 -24.80 -7.29
CA LYS A 168 25.74 -25.82 -6.29
C LYS A 168 26.94 -25.48 -5.39
N SER A 169 26.56 -25.19 -4.14
CA SER A 169 27.14 -25.74 -2.91
C SER A 169 28.62 -25.50 -2.58
N ARG A 170 28.83 -24.67 -1.55
CA ARG A 170 29.57 -25.01 -0.33
C ARG A 170 28.82 -24.31 0.80
N SER A 171 28.03 -24.95 1.66
CA SER A 171 28.30 -26.05 2.58
C SER A 171 29.47 -25.79 3.54
N PHE A 172 29.11 -25.72 4.82
CA PHE A 172 29.76 -26.39 5.94
C PHE A 172 31.01 -25.76 6.58
N LEU A 173 31.03 -25.93 7.92
CA LEU A 173 32.11 -25.77 8.91
C LEU A 173 32.34 -24.34 9.47
N LEU A 174 32.31 -24.04 10.78
CA LEU A 174 32.27 -24.78 12.08
C LEU A 174 31.66 -23.82 13.14
N ASP A 175 30.80 -24.21 14.08
CA ASP A 175 31.00 -25.02 15.31
C ASP A 175 31.91 -24.40 16.40
N GLY A 176 31.40 -24.46 17.65
CA GLY A 176 32.05 -24.12 18.92
C GLY A 176 31.13 -23.27 19.81
N ASP A 177 30.12 -23.81 20.49
CA ASP A 177 30.15 -24.68 21.68
C ASP A 177 30.95 -24.09 22.87
N HIS A 178 30.24 -23.61 23.90
CA HIS A 178 30.60 -23.94 25.28
C HIS A 178 29.40 -23.86 26.23
N SER A 179 29.04 -25.06 26.66
CA SER A 179 28.32 -25.53 27.84
C SER A 179 28.71 -24.93 29.22
N GLY A 180 27.75 -25.02 30.15
CA GLY A 180 27.89 -24.84 31.61
C GLY A 180 26.55 -24.37 32.20
N ASP A 181 25.55 -25.22 32.42
CA ASP A 181 25.39 -26.17 33.55
C ASP A 181 25.47 -25.51 34.95
N ALA A 182 24.33 -25.42 35.63
CA ALA A 182 24.14 -25.98 36.98
C ALA A 182 22.80 -25.54 37.60
N ARG A 183 22.12 -26.54 38.15
CA ARG A 183 21.00 -26.52 39.10
C ARG A 183 21.33 -25.83 40.43
N GLU A 184 20.28 -25.72 41.25
CA GLU A 184 20.16 -25.51 42.71
C GLU A 184 19.52 -24.15 43.05
N GLU A 185 18.63 -23.98 44.03
CA GLU A 185 17.86 -24.83 44.94
C GLU A 185 16.81 -23.89 45.59
N SER A 186 15.73 -24.49 46.12
CA SER A 186 14.81 -24.04 47.18
C SER A 186 14.83 -22.58 47.69
N LEU A 187 13.65 -21.95 47.70
CA LEU A 187 12.85 -21.64 48.92
C LEU A 187 11.46 -21.09 48.55
#